data_AF-A0A248YU16-F1
#
_entry.id   AF-A0A248YU16-F1
#
_cell.length_a   1.000
_cell.length_b   1.000
_cell.length_c   1.000
_cell.angle_alpha   90.00
_cell.angle_beta   90.00
_cell.angle_gamma   90.00
#
_symmetry.space_group_name_H-M   'P 1'
#
loop_
_entity.id
_entity.type
_entity.pdbx_description
1 polymer ?
#
loop_
_entity_poly.entity_id
_entity_poly.type
_entity_poly.pdbx_seq_one_letter_code
_entity_poly.pdbx_strand_id
1 'polypeptide(L)'
;MAPDFLVRSGESDALFGLVRGEDETLRPQVAVLDEPQSGALCAVFHVRGVWRADLDDDAPGDAPALDGSGRPLILVFGFVGRGSAVTDLDERDLDLAWESARAVYRRFHRDELAFAGVSATPFPLRSTITPHAPGSVAARSVAAEPPRTTGRRSRALTSAAFGALVMLLVLSGVTAGVIAARRGQRVVVPALTGRTLSEAQAHLRDADLESKLIRRSDCSDDLVHDQNPANGARVDPHSTVTLTVCAPTASGR
;
A
#
# COMPACT_ATOMS: atom_id res chain seq x y z
N MET A 1 -3.31 -17.43 -6.29
CA MET A 1 -4.57 -18.20 -6.49
C MET A 1 -5.25 -17.62 -7.71
N ALA A 2 -5.82 -18.46 -8.57
CA ALA A 2 -6.57 -18.02 -9.75
C ALA A 2 -7.81 -18.91 -9.96
N PRO A 3 -8.87 -18.40 -10.60
CA PRO A 3 -10.05 -19.20 -10.94
C PRO A 3 -9.71 -20.46 -11.74
N ASP A 4 -10.36 -21.59 -11.43
CA ASP A 4 -10.10 -22.90 -12.06
C ASP A 4 -10.16 -22.87 -13.59
N PHE A 5 -11.00 -22.01 -14.17
CA PHE A 5 -11.12 -21.91 -15.62
C PHE A 5 -9.92 -21.22 -16.28
N LEU A 6 -9.31 -20.22 -15.61
CA LEU A 6 -8.08 -19.56 -16.08
C LEU A 6 -6.84 -20.41 -15.85
N VAL A 7 -6.84 -21.21 -14.78
CA VAL A 7 -5.76 -22.18 -14.54
C VAL A 7 -5.78 -23.24 -15.64
N ARG A 8 -6.96 -23.73 -16.03
CA ARG A 8 -7.11 -24.73 -17.10
C ARG A 8 -6.81 -24.19 -18.50
N SER A 9 -7.09 -22.92 -18.78
CA SER A 9 -6.77 -22.31 -20.08
C SER A 9 -5.33 -21.81 -20.19
N GLY A 10 -4.60 -21.73 -19.07
CA GLY A 10 -3.26 -21.14 -19.02
C GLY A 10 -3.25 -19.61 -19.08
N GLU A 11 -4.39 -18.95 -18.87
CA GLU A 11 -4.56 -17.49 -18.97
C GLU A 11 -4.58 -16.81 -17.60
N SER A 12 -4.06 -17.48 -16.56
CA SER A 12 -4.00 -16.91 -15.20
C SER A 12 -3.11 -15.67 -15.12
N ASP A 13 -2.15 -15.53 -16.04
CA ASP A 13 -1.22 -14.41 -16.09
C ASP A 13 -1.90 -13.07 -16.44
N ALA A 14 -3.05 -13.11 -17.12
CA ALA A 14 -3.83 -11.94 -17.46
C ALA A 14 -4.27 -11.14 -16.22
N LEU A 15 -4.47 -11.81 -15.09
CA LEU A 15 -4.86 -11.17 -13.83
C LEU A 15 -3.73 -10.35 -13.21
N PHE A 16 -2.47 -10.76 -13.36
CA PHE A 16 -1.34 -9.99 -12.84
C PHE A 16 -1.13 -8.67 -13.58
N GLY A 17 -1.53 -8.61 -14.86
CA GLY A 17 -1.48 -7.38 -15.67
C GLY A 17 -2.47 -6.29 -15.24
N LEU A 18 -3.51 -6.64 -14.46
CA LEU A 18 -4.54 -5.70 -13.98
C LEU A 18 -4.05 -4.78 -12.86
N VAL A 19 -3.04 -5.22 -12.12
CA VAL A 19 -2.49 -4.48 -10.99
C VAL A 19 -1.42 -3.52 -11.51
N ARG A 20 -1.84 -2.35 -11.98
CA ARG A 20 -0.94 -1.25 -12.36
C ARG A 20 -1.26 0.02 -11.56
N GLY A 21 -0.30 0.51 -10.78
CA GLY A 21 -0.33 1.86 -10.18
C GLY A 21 -0.47 1.88 -8.66
N GLU A 22 0.35 2.73 -8.04
CA GLU A 22 0.64 2.92 -6.60
C GLU A 22 -0.46 3.65 -5.82
N ASP A 23 -1.74 3.37 -6.07
CA ASP A 23 -2.78 3.98 -5.26
C ASP A 23 -3.31 2.96 -4.25
N GLU A 24 -2.51 2.81 -3.20
CA GLU A 24 -2.67 1.92 -2.04
C GLU A 24 -3.94 2.23 -1.21
N THR A 25 -4.80 3.14 -1.69
CA THR A 25 -6.05 3.55 -1.03
C THR A 25 -7.31 3.40 -1.90
N LEU A 26 -7.22 2.83 -3.11
CA LEU A 26 -8.35 2.85 -4.02
C LEU A 26 -9.37 1.74 -3.77
N ARG A 27 -10.62 2.20 -3.67
CA ARG A 27 -11.89 1.50 -3.86
C ARG A 27 -11.80 0.26 -4.77
N PRO A 28 -12.71 -0.70 -4.62
CA PRO A 28 -12.84 -1.80 -5.57
C PRO A 28 -12.82 -1.32 -7.02
N GLN A 29 -11.98 -1.97 -7.82
CA GLN A 29 -11.78 -1.70 -9.24
C GLN A 29 -12.48 -2.78 -10.05
N VAL A 30 -13.06 -2.37 -11.18
CA VAL A 30 -13.64 -3.28 -12.16
C VAL A 30 -12.83 -3.17 -13.44
N ALA A 31 -12.33 -4.30 -13.94
CA ALA A 31 -11.63 -4.41 -15.20
C ALA A 31 -12.35 -5.40 -16.12
N VAL A 32 -12.32 -5.10 -17.41
CA VAL A 32 -12.83 -5.99 -18.45
C VAL A 32 -11.63 -6.49 -19.25
N LEU A 33 -11.53 -7.80 -19.43
CA LEU A 33 -10.50 -8.47 -20.22
C LEU A 33 -11.18 -9.26 -21.32
N ASP A 34 -10.48 -9.49 -22.42
CA ASP A 34 -10.93 -10.38 -23.49
C ASP A 34 -9.80 -11.37 -23.77
N GLU A 35 -9.99 -12.60 -23.31
CA GLU A 35 -8.96 -13.65 -23.36
C GLU A 35 -9.23 -14.63 -24.51
N PRO A 36 -8.21 -15.05 -25.27
CA PRO A 36 -8.39 -15.87 -26.47
C PRO A 36 -9.19 -17.17 -26.27
N GLN A 37 -9.04 -17.83 -25.12
CA GLN A 37 -9.72 -19.09 -24.81
C GLN A 37 -10.88 -18.89 -23.84
N SER A 38 -10.78 -17.93 -22.91
CA SER A 38 -11.80 -17.71 -21.89
C SER A 38 -12.91 -16.74 -22.30
N GLY A 39 -12.70 -15.95 -23.36
CA GLY A 39 -13.60 -14.92 -23.87
C GLY A 39 -13.62 -13.67 -22.98
N ALA A 40 -14.71 -12.91 -23.05
CA ALA A 40 -14.89 -11.70 -22.23
C ALA A 40 -14.98 -12.04 -20.73
N LEU A 41 -14.11 -11.40 -19.95
CA LEU A 41 -14.03 -11.51 -18.49
C LEU A 41 -14.28 -10.16 -17.84
N CYS A 42 -14.94 -10.17 -16.69
CA CYS A 42 -15.01 -9.03 -15.79
C CYS A 42 -14.32 -9.42 -14.49
N ALA A 43 -13.21 -8.76 -14.18
CA ALA A 43 -12.48 -8.91 -12.94
C ALA A 43 -12.83 -7.75 -12.01
N VAL A 44 -13.32 -8.07 -10.81
CA VAL A 44 -13.46 -7.10 -9.73
C VAL A 44 -12.36 -7.39 -8.72
N PHE A 45 -11.53 -6.39 -8.39
CA PHE A 45 -10.42 -6.57 -7.47
C PHE A 45 -10.26 -5.37 -6.53
N HIS A 46 -9.67 -5.65 -5.38
CA HIS A 46 -9.33 -4.67 -4.38
C HIS A 46 -7.94 -4.96 -3.81
N VAL A 47 -7.25 -3.89 -3.39
CA VAL A 47 -5.91 -3.96 -2.80
C VAL A 47 -6.04 -3.50 -1.35
N ARG A 48 -5.58 -4.33 -0.42
CA ARG A 48 -5.66 -4.03 1.02
C ARG A 48 -4.36 -4.38 1.72
N GLY A 49 -3.95 -3.51 2.65
CA GLY A 49 -2.90 -3.80 3.60
C GLY A 49 -3.30 -4.93 4.56
N VAL A 50 -2.33 -5.75 4.94
CA VAL A 50 -2.52 -6.89 5.84
C VAL A 50 -2.01 -6.55 7.23
N TRP A 51 -2.82 -6.83 8.25
CA TRP A 51 -2.41 -6.71 9.65
C TRP A 51 -1.93 -8.05 10.19
N ARG A 52 -1.15 -8.05 11.28
CA ARG A 52 -0.71 -9.32 11.89
C ARG A 52 -1.88 -10.21 12.33
N ALA A 53 -2.93 -9.62 12.90
CA ALA A 53 -4.19 -10.31 13.22
C ALA A 53 -4.91 -10.89 11.98
N ASP A 54 -4.65 -10.37 10.78
CA ASP A 54 -5.19 -10.95 9.55
C ASP A 54 -4.52 -12.30 9.21
N LEU A 55 -3.31 -12.56 9.73
CA LEU A 55 -2.51 -13.76 9.42
C LEU A 55 -2.45 -14.78 10.55
N ASP A 56 -2.50 -14.30 11.79
CA ASP A 56 -2.39 -15.10 12.99
C ASP A 56 -3.47 -14.64 13.96
N ASP A 57 -4.38 -15.54 14.33
CA ASP A 57 -5.53 -15.21 15.17
C ASP A 57 -5.11 -14.85 16.61
N ASP A 58 -3.91 -15.25 17.02
CA ASP A 58 -3.32 -14.92 18.34
C ASP A 58 -2.47 -13.64 18.32
N ALA A 59 -2.24 -13.04 17.14
CA ALA A 59 -1.38 -11.87 17.02
C ALA A 59 -2.09 -10.56 17.38
N PRO A 60 -1.36 -9.60 17.98
CA PRO A 60 -1.92 -8.28 18.29
C PRO A 60 -2.32 -7.54 17.00
N GLY A 61 -3.53 -6.96 17.00
CA GLY A 61 -4.17 -6.39 15.81
C GLY A 61 -3.76 -4.96 15.45
N ASP A 62 -2.81 -4.38 16.16
CA ASP A 62 -2.37 -3.00 16.03
C ASP A 62 -1.09 -2.83 15.17
N ALA A 63 -0.53 -3.92 14.64
CA ALA A 63 0.68 -3.89 13.82
C ALA A 63 0.46 -4.48 12.40
N PRO A 64 1.02 -3.84 11.34
CA PRO A 64 0.97 -4.38 10.00
C PRO A 64 1.80 -5.66 9.89
N ALA A 65 1.35 -6.58 9.04
CA ALA A 65 2.20 -7.68 8.58
C ALA A 65 3.24 -7.13 7.60
N LEU A 66 4.44 -7.69 7.61
CA LEU A 66 5.54 -7.26 6.73
C LEU A 66 5.89 -8.35 5.72
N ASP A 67 6.30 -7.94 4.51
CA ASP A 67 6.87 -8.82 3.50
C ASP A 67 8.32 -9.23 3.85
N GLY A 68 8.92 -10.10 3.04
CA GLY A 68 10.32 -10.54 3.25
C GLY A 68 11.36 -9.42 3.14
N SER A 69 10.95 -8.23 2.66
CA SER A 69 11.77 -7.02 2.58
C SER A 69 11.47 -6.02 3.71
N GLY A 70 10.61 -6.38 4.67
CA GLY A 70 10.24 -5.53 5.79
C GLY A 70 9.25 -4.42 5.47
N ARG A 71 8.62 -4.43 4.28
CA ARG A 71 7.58 -3.46 3.90
C ARG A 71 6.19 -3.96 4.30
N PRO A 72 5.20 -3.08 4.53
CA PRO A 72 3.83 -3.51 4.78
C PRO A 72 3.34 -4.45 3.69
N LEU A 73 2.87 -5.63 4.11
CA LEU A 73 2.31 -6.62 3.22
C LEU A 73 0.97 -6.11 2.69
N ILE A 74 0.81 -6.19 1.37
CA ILE A 74 -0.46 -5.94 0.69
C ILE A 74 -0.96 -7.23 0.02
N LEU A 75 -2.28 -7.39 -0.02
CA LEU A 75 -2.91 -8.45 -0.80
C LEU A 75 -3.83 -7.83 -1.85
N VAL A 76 -3.73 -8.38 -3.06
CA VAL A 76 -4.69 -8.17 -4.14
C VAL A 76 -5.64 -9.34 -4.13
N PHE A 77 -6.93 -9.06 -4.03
CA PHE A 77 -7.99 -10.07 -3.95
C PHE A 77 -9.22 -9.60 -4.71
N GLY A 78 -10.09 -10.54 -5.07
CA GLY A 78 -11.24 -10.24 -5.90
C GLY A 78 -11.85 -11.48 -6.50
N PHE A 79 -12.72 -11.27 -7.48
CA PHE A 79 -13.40 -12.33 -8.21
C PHE A 79 -13.46 -12.01 -9.70
N VAL A 80 -13.69 -13.05 -10.50
CA VAL A 80 -13.78 -12.95 -11.96
C VAL A 80 -15.07 -13.60 -12.43
N GLY A 81 -15.86 -12.86 -13.19
CA GLY A 81 -17.03 -13.35 -13.92
C GLY A 81 -16.74 -13.54 -15.41
N ARG A 82 -17.40 -14.51 -16.04
CA ARG A 82 -17.34 -14.73 -17.50
C ARG A 82 -18.60 -14.19 -18.18
N GLY A 83 -18.43 -13.56 -19.34
CA GLY A 83 -19.53 -13.12 -20.20
C GLY A 83 -20.50 -12.11 -19.57
N SER A 84 -20.11 -11.47 -18.47
CA SER A 84 -20.96 -10.61 -17.65
C SER A 84 -20.15 -9.44 -17.13
N ALA A 85 -20.74 -8.26 -17.03
CA ALA A 85 -20.15 -7.08 -16.40
C ALA A 85 -20.87 -6.79 -15.08
N VAL A 86 -20.11 -6.55 -14.01
CA VAL A 86 -20.66 -6.12 -12.72
C VAL A 86 -21.10 -4.65 -12.82
N THR A 87 -22.36 -4.38 -12.50
CA THR A 87 -22.96 -3.04 -12.58
C THR A 87 -23.30 -2.47 -11.21
N ASP A 88 -23.60 -3.33 -10.24
CA ASP A 88 -23.78 -2.98 -8.84
C ASP A 88 -23.03 -4.00 -7.98
N LEU A 89 -22.00 -3.54 -7.27
CA LEU A 89 -21.11 -4.39 -6.50
C LEU A 89 -21.68 -4.62 -5.09
N ASP A 90 -21.89 -5.88 -4.73
CA ASP A 90 -22.20 -6.26 -3.35
C ASP A 90 -20.88 -6.53 -2.60
N GLU A 91 -20.58 -5.71 -1.59
CA GLU A 91 -19.32 -5.81 -0.82
C GLU A 91 -19.11 -7.20 -0.20
N ARG A 92 -20.19 -7.96 0.06
CA ARG A 92 -20.10 -9.32 0.61
C ARG A 92 -19.41 -10.30 -0.33
N ASP A 93 -19.44 -10.06 -1.65
CA ASP A 93 -18.68 -10.88 -2.60
C ASP A 93 -17.17 -10.61 -2.48
N LEU A 94 -16.77 -9.38 -2.15
CA LEU A 94 -15.38 -9.04 -1.87
C LEU A 94 -14.92 -9.53 -0.50
N ASP A 95 -15.79 -9.54 0.50
CA ASP A 95 -15.48 -10.11 1.81
C ASP A 95 -15.16 -11.61 1.70
N LEU A 96 -15.93 -12.36 0.89
CA LEU A 96 -15.64 -13.77 0.60
C LEU A 96 -14.30 -13.96 -0.12
N ALA A 97 -13.99 -13.07 -1.08
CA ALA A 97 -12.70 -13.09 -1.77
C ALA A 97 -11.54 -12.75 -0.82
N TRP A 98 -11.76 -11.83 0.13
CA TRP A 98 -10.79 -11.46 1.16
C TRP A 98 -10.48 -12.63 2.11
N GLU A 99 -11.52 -13.30 2.62
CA GLU A 99 -11.37 -14.48 3.48
C GLU A 99 -10.58 -15.59 2.77
N SER A 100 -10.90 -15.84 1.50
CA SER A 100 -10.20 -16.82 0.68
C SER A 100 -8.72 -16.45 0.46
N ALA A 101 -8.44 -15.19 0.13
CA ALA A 101 -7.08 -14.70 -0.07
C ALA A 101 -6.23 -14.81 1.21
N ARG A 102 -6.80 -14.43 2.37
CA ARG A 102 -6.14 -14.61 3.68
C ARG A 102 -5.87 -16.06 3.98
N ALA A 103 -6.85 -16.94 3.80
CA ALA A 103 -6.69 -18.37 4.09
C ALA A 103 -5.56 -18.99 3.26
N VAL A 104 -5.47 -18.63 1.97
CA VAL A 104 -4.39 -19.09 1.09
C VAL A 104 -3.05 -18.50 1.49
N TYR A 105 -2.98 -17.20 1.77
CA TYR A 105 -1.73 -16.57 2.19
C TYR A 105 -1.23 -17.11 3.53
N ARG A 106 -2.12 -17.35 4.51
CA ARG A 106 -1.78 -17.99 5.79
C ARG A 106 -1.14 -19.37 5.60
N ARG A 107 -1.57 -20.12 4.58
CA ARG A 107 -0.97 -21.42 4.24
C ARG A 107 0.41 -21.24 3.61
N PHE A 108 0.54 -20.33 2.64
CA PHE A 108 1.82 -19.98 2.04
C PHE A 108 2.84 -19.51 3.08
N HIS A 109 2.44 -18.61 3.97
CA HIS A 109 3.30 -18.02 4.99
C HIS A 109 3.82 -19.05 6.00
N ARG A 110 3.07 -20.13 6.27
CA ARG A 110 3.49 -21.21 7.17
C ARG A 110 4.49 -22.17 6.54
N ASP A 111 4.38 -22.39 5.23
CA ASP A 111 5.21 -23.37 4.50
C ASP A 111 5.35 -22.94 3.04
N GLU A 112 6.26 -22.00 2.80
CA GLU A 112 6.50 -21.41 1.48
C GLU A 112 7.07 -22.42 0.49
N LEU A 113 7.98 -23.30 0.96
CA LEU A 113 8.67 -24.28 0.12
C LEU A 113 7.75 -25.40 -0.37
N ALA A 114 6.76 -25.80 0.43
CA ALA A 114 5.78 -26.82 0.04
C ALA A 114 4.50 -26.24 -0.59
N PHE A 115 4.42 -24.92 -0.78
CA PHE A 115 3.20 -24.29 -1.27
C PHE A 115 2.96 -24.58 -2.76
N ALA A 116 1.92 -25.36 -3.05
CA ALA A 116 1.40 -25.55 -4.39
C ALA A 116 0.36 -24.47 -4.73
N GLY A 117 0.32 -24.06 -6.00
CA GLY A 117 -0.69 -23.14 -6.51
C GLY A 117 -2.11 -23.63 -6.20
N VAL A 118 -2.93 -22.75 -5.65
CA VAL A 118 -4.33 -23.03 -5.29
C VAL A 118 -5.25 -22.46 -6.36
N SER A 119 -6.20 -23.28 -6.82
CA SER A 119 -7.26 -22.86 -7.75
C SER A 119 -8.54 -22.50 -6.99
N ALA A 120 -9.28 -21.51 -7.48
CA ALA A 120 -10.50 -21.01 -6.84
C ALA A 120 -11.77 -21.67 -7.40
N THR A 121 -12.62 -22.15 -6.51
CA THR A 121 -13.94 -22.70 -6.86
C THR A 121 -14.98 -21.60 -7.09
N PRO A 122 -15.98 -21.82 -7.96
CA PRO A 122 -17.11 -20.90 -8.13
C PRO A 122 -17.90 -20.69 -6.82
N PHE A 123 -18.47 -19.49 -6.65
CA PHE A 123 -19.34 -19.15 -5.54
C PHE A 123 -20.63 -18.47 -6.02
N PRO A 124 -21.73 -18.51 -5.24
CA PRO A 124 -22.96 -17.78 -5.56
C PRO A 124 -22.72 -16.26 -5.50
N LEU A 125 -22.77 -15.58 -6.64
CA LEU A 125 -22.58 -14.14 -6.76
C LEU A 125 -23.81 -13.37 -6.24
N ARG A 126 -23.58 -12.29 -5.47
CA ARG A 126 -24.64 -11.39 -4.97
C ARG A 126 -24.73 -10.08 -5.77
N SER A 127 -23.61 -9.66 -6.35
CA SER A 127 -23.48 -8.48 -7.20
C SER A 127 -24.42 -8.55 -8.40
N THR A 128 -24.96 -7.40 -8.81
CA THR A 128 -25.78 -7.30 -10.01
C THR A 128 -24.88 -7.32 -11.23
N ILE A 129 -25.24 -8.16 -12.19
CA ILE A 129 -24.52 -8.31 -13.46
C ILE A 129 -25.42 -8.04 -14.65
N THR A 130 -24.81 -7.53 -15.72
CA THR A 130 -25.43 -7.45 -17.04
C THR A 130 -24.65 -8.35 -17.99
N PRO A 131 -25.29 -9.14 -18.86
CA PRO A 131 -24.58 -9.89 -19.90
C PRO A 131 -23.72 -8.95 -20.75
N HIS A 132 -22.45 -9.28 -20.92
CA HIS A 132 -21.54 -8.52 -21.79
C HIS A 132 -21.58 -9.13 -23.18
N ALA A 133 -21.98 -8.35 -24.18
CA ALA A 133 -21.97 -8.81 -25.55
C ALA A 133 -20.52 -8.93 -26.06
N PRO A 134 -20.13 -10.04 -26.72
CA PRO A 134 -18.80 -10.17 -27.30
C PRO A 134 -18.53 -9.04 -28.31
N GLY A 135 -17.37 -8.38 -28.20
CA GLY A 135 -16.95 -7.29 -29.09
C GLY A 135 -17.17 -5.85 -28.58
N SER A 136 -17.72 -5.64 -27.39
CA SER A 136 -17.75 -4.31 -26.76
C SER A 136 -16.46 -4.04 -26.01
N VAL A 137 -15.47 -3.49 -26.72
CA VAL A 137 -14.24 -2.95 -26.11
C VAL A 137 -14.57 -1.57 -25.53
N ALA A 138 -14.75 -1.52 -24.22
CA ALA A 138 -14.52 -0.31 -23.44
C ALA A 138 -13.71 -0.70 -22.20
N ALA A 139 -12.38 -0.67 -22.33
CA ALA A 139 -11.50 -0.71 -21.18
C ALA A 139 -11.78 0.55 -20.35
N ARG A 140 -12.51 0.39 -19.26
CA ARG A 140 -12.82 1.47 -18.32
C ARG A 140 -12.62 0.90 -16.92
N SER A 141 -11.46 1.16 -16.33
CA SER A 141 -11.33 1.08 -14.87
C SER A 141 -12.23 2.17 -14.31
N VAL A 142 -13.38 1.76 -13.79
CA VAL A 142 -14.32 2.65 -13.10
C VAL A 142 -14.26 2.23 -11.64
N ALA A 143 -13.85 3.15 -10.78
CA ALA A 143 -14.00 2.97 -9.34
C ALA A 143 -15.49 2.72 -9.06
N ALA A 144 -15.83 1.61 -8.42
CA ALA A 144 -17.22 1.27 -8.13
C ALA A 144 -17.89 2.41 -7.34
N GLU A 145 -19.01 2.93 -7.85
CA GLU A 145 -19.81 3.96 -7.18
C GLU A 145 -20.62 3.29 -6.05
N PRO A 146 -20.71 3.89 -4.84
CA PRO A 146 -21.40 3.26 -3.72
C PRO A 146 -22.90 3.07 -4.00
N PRO A 147 -23.53 2.01 -3.44
CA PRO A 147 -24.93 1.69 -3.72
C PRO A 147 -25.87 2.82 -3.29
N ARG A 148 -26.82 3.15 -4.17
CA ARG A 148 -27.92 4.08 -3.84
C ARG A 148 -28.94 3.35 -2.98
N THR A 149 -28.89 3.58 -1.67
CA THR A 149 -29.90 3.08 -0.73
C THR A 149 -31.25 3.71 -1.03
N THR A 150 -32.19 2.95 -1.59
CA THR A 150 -33.60 3.33 -1.64
C THR A 150 -34.21 3.16 -0.25
N GLY A 151 -34.80 4.24 0.27
CA GLY A 151 -35.12 4.37 1.70
C GLY A 151 -36.33 3.57 2.18
N ARG A 152 -36.29 3.22 3.47
CA ARG A 152 -37.47 2.99 4.30
C ARG A 152 -37.40 3.87 5.54
N ARG A 153 -38.41 4.73 5.67
CA ARG A 153 -38.58 5.78 6.68
C ARG A 153 -38.75 5.20 8.09
N SER A 154 -38.12 5.84 9.08
CA SER A 154 -38.80 6.23 10.33
C SER A 154 -37.97 7.22 11.16
N ARG A 155 -38.62 8.36 11.46
CA ARG A 155 -38.57 9.26 12.63
C ARG A 155 -37.43 8.96 13.64
N ALA A 156 -36.62 9.90 14.10
CA ALA A 156 -36.97 11.23 14.57
C ALA A 156 -35.74 12.17 14.61
N LEU A 157 -36.01 13.43 14.32
CA LEU A 157 -35.14 14.58 14.54
C LEU A 157 -34.99 14.82 16.05
N THR A 158 -33.80 14.63 16.61
CA THR A 158 -33.27 15.43 17.74
C THR A 158 -31.78 15.14 17.94
N SER A 159 -31.03 16.19 18.25
CA SER A 159 -29.63 16.23 18.72
C SER A 159 -28.49 16.03 17.70
N ALA A 160 -28.57 16.72 16.57
CA ALA A 160 -27.46 16.99 15.64
C ALA A 160 -26.35 17.93 16.20
N ALA A 161 -26.38 18.30 17.49
CA ALA A 161 -25.42 19.23 18.09
C ALA A 161 -24.19 18.55 18.72
N PHE A 162 -24.26 17.27 19.08
CA PHE A 162 -23.13 16.53 19.68
C PHE A 162 -22.19 15.90 18.64
N GLY A 163 -22.72 15.57 17.46
CA GLY A 163 -21.96 14.93 16.38
C GLY A 163 -20.90 15.85 15.77
N ALA A 164 -21.17 17.16 15.66
CA ALA A 164 -20.24 18.10 15.04
C ALA A 164 -18.96 18.33 15.86
N LEU A 165 -19.04 18.32 17.20
CA LEU A 165 -17.87 18.50 18.07
C LEU A 165 -17.01 17.24 18.16
N VAL A 166 -17.63 16.06 18.22
CA VAL A 166 -16.93 14.76 18.15
C VAL A 166 -16.29 14.58 16.77
N MET A 167 -16.99 14.99 15.69
CA MET A 167 -16.44 14.93 14.33
C MET A 167 -15.25 15.87 14.14
N LEU A 168 -15.18 17.01 14.82
CA LEU A 168 -14.03 17.93 14.76
C LEU A 168 -12.82 17.44 15.56
N LEU A 169 -13.04 16.76 16.70
CA LEU A 169 -11.99 16.08 17.48
C LEU A 169 -11.50 14.79 16.80
N VAL A 170 -12.39 14.06 16.13
CA VAL A 170 -12.03 12.90 15.31
C VAL A 170 -11.30 13.35 14.03
N LEU A 171 -11.70 14.45 13.38
CA LEU A 171 -10.96 14.96 12.22
C LEU A 171 -9.55 15.44 12.58
N SER A 172 -9.37 16.12 13.72
CA SER A 172 -8.04 16.58 14.17
C SER A 172 -7.17 15.41 14.68
N GLY A 173 -7.76 14.40 15.31
CA GLY A 173 -7.08 13.16 15.68
C GLY A 173 -6.71 12.29 14.47
N VAL A 174 -7.56 12.23 13.44
CA VAL A 174 -7.34 11.44 12.22
C VAL A 174 -6.33 12.12 11.28
N THR A 175 -6.32 13.45 11.16
CA THR A 175 -5.25 14.13 10.39
C THR A 175 -3.89 14.04 11.08
N ALA A 176 -3.83 14.10 12.42
CA ALA A 176 -2.59 13.82 13.15
C ALA A 176 -2.16 12.35 13.05
N GLY A 177 -3.12 11.42 13.08
CA GLY A 177 -2.89 9.97 12.99
C GLY A 177 -2.42 9.51 11.60
N VAL A 178 -2.96 10.06 10.52
CA VAL A 178 -2.57 9.70 9.13
C VAL A 178 -1.18 10.22 8.75
N ILE A 179 -0.76 11.38 9.30
CA ILE A 179 0.62 11.89 9.12
C ILE A 179 1.62 11.10 9.98
N ALA A 180 1.17 10.53 11.11
CA ALA A 180 1.99 9.63 11.93
C ALA A 180 2.09 8.21 11.35
N ALA A 181 1.04 7.71 10.70
CA ALA A 181 0.95 6.36 10.15
C ALA A 181 1.65 6.18 8.79
N ARG A 182 1.92 7.26 8.04
CA ARG A 182 2.77 7.23 6.83
C ARG A 182 4.29 7.19 7.13
N ARG A 183 4.69 6.91 8.37
CA ARG A 183 6.10 6.86 8.79
C ARG A 183 6.62 5.42 8.72
N GLY A 184 6.85 4.94 7.51
CA GLY A 184 7.81 3.86 7.28
C GLY A 184 9.14 4.23 7.95
N GLN A 185 9.78 3.25 8.60
CA GLN A 185 10.94 3.39 9.50
C GLN A 185 11.82 4.62 9.23
N ARG A 186 11.57 5.69 9.99
CA ARG A 186 12.43 6.88 9.92
C ARG A 186 13.75 6.59 10.61
N VAL A 187 14.85 6.89 9.94
CA VAL A 187 16.19 6.77 10.50
C VAL A 187 16.54 8.02 11.30
N VAL A 188 17.29 7.84 12.38
CA VAL A 188 17.75 8.94 13.24
C VAL A 188 19.05 9.48 12.67
N VAL A 189 19.08 10.78 12.39
CA VAL A 189 20.31 11.45 11.93
C VAL A 189 21.35 11.46 13.05
N PRO A 190 22.56 10.91 12.84
CA PRO A 190 23.62 10.86 13.84
C PRO A 190 24.21 12.25 14.14
N ALA A 191 24.97 12.34 15.24
CA ALA A 191 25.73 13.53 15.59
C ALA A 191 27.05 13.60 14.80
N LEU A 192 27.14 14.53 13.86
CA LEU A 192 28.27 14.69 12.94
C LEU A 192 29.06 15.98 13.18
N THR A 193 28.46 16.98 13.84
CA THR A 193 29.16 18.21 14.23
C THR A 193 30.40 17.91 15.07
N GLY A 194 31.54 18.51 14.70
CA GLY A 194 32.84 18.29 15.35
C GLY A 194 33.54 17.00 14.94
N ARG A 195 32.98 16.20 14.02
CA ARG A 195 33.65 15.05 13.39
C ARG A 195 34.38 15.48 12.13
N THR A 196 35.38 14.68 11.74
CA THR A 196 36.01 14.84 10.43
C THR A 196 35.04 14.48 9.31
N LEU A 197 35.26 15.01 8.11
CA LEU A 197 34.42 14.67 6.95
C LEU A 197 34.35 13.16 6.68
N SER A 198 35.46 12.45 6.84
CA SER A 198 35.55 11.00 6.61
C SER A 198 34.72 10.21 7.62
N GLU A 199 34.80 10.54 8.91
CA GLU A 199 34.00 9.92 9.97
C GLU A 199 32.51 10.23 9.78
N ALA A 200 32.18 11.48 9.41
CA ALA A 200 30.80 11.88 9.22
C ALA A 200 30.13 11.12 8.07
N GLN A 201 30.85 10.89 6.97
CA GLN A 201 30.36 10.08 5.85
C GLN A 201 30.20 8.60 6.21
N ALA A 202 31.06 8.05 7.07
CA ALA A 202 30.92 6.68 7.56
C ALA A 202 29.64 6.52 8.39
N HIS A 203 29.42 7.42 9.35
CA HIS A 203 28.21 7.41 10.18
C HIS A 203 26.91 7.61 9.38
N LEU A 204 26.95 8.39 8.30
CA LEU A 204 25.79 8.53 7.41
C LEU A 204 25.52 7.24 6.63
N ARG A 205 26.55 6.57 6.11
CA ARG A 205 26.39 5.27 5.42
C ARG A 205 25.86 4.18 6.34
N ASP A 206 26.37 4.10 7.57
CA ASP A 206 25.90 3.13 8.58
C ASP A 206 24.44 3.36 8.99
N ALA A 207 23.95 4.59 8.81
CA ALA A 207 22.57 4.99 9.03
C ALA A 207 21.73 4.98 7.74
N ASP A 208 22.22 4.41 6.63
CA ASP A 208 21.53 4.42 5.32
C ASP A 208 21.14 5.84 4.84
N LEU A 209 21.96 6.86 5.13
CA LEU A 209 21.77 8.25 4.75
C LEU A 209 22.82 8.74 3.73
N GLU A 210 22.41 9.66 2.87
CA GLU A 210 23.29 10.26 1.87
C GLU A 210 23.93 11.56 2.39
N SER A 211 25.11 11.93 1.88
CA SER A 211 25.79 13.18 2.26
C SER A 211 25.81 14.20 1.13
N LYS A 212 25.49 15.46 1.42
CA LYS A 212 25.72 16.60 0.52
C LYS A 212 26.62 17.62 1.19
N LEU A 213 27.62 18.14 0.47
CA LEU A 213 28.62 19.04 1.06
C LEU A 213 28.38 20.50 0.67
N ILE A 214 28.38 21.39 1.66
CA ILE A 214 28.48 22.83 1.48
C ILE A 214 29.80 23.29 2.09
N ARG A 215 30.57 24.06 1.34
CA ARG A 215 31.87 24.58 1.77
C ARG A 215 31.74 26.04 2.18
N ARG A 216 32.29 26.40 3.35
CA ARG A 216 32.47 27.80 3.76
C ARG A 216 33.94 28.20 3.74
N SER A 217 34.21 29.46 3.44
CA SER A 217 35.57 30.01 3.30
C SER A 217 36.02 30.84 4.50
N ASP A 218 35.20 30.93 5.54
CA ASP A 218 35.42 31.70 6.78
C ASP A 218 36.14 30.90 7.87
N CYS A 219 36.50 29.65 7.59
CA CYS A 219 37.15 28.70 8.50
C CYS A 219 38.14 27.80 7.74
N SER A 220 39.04 27.12 8.46
CA SER A 220 40.16 26.38 7.85
C SER A 220 40.45 25.00 8.51
N ASP A 221 39.46 24.39 9.15
CA ASP A 221 39.54 23.07 9.78
C ASP A 221 38.70 22.03 9.02
N ASP A 222 39.13 20.76 9.04
CA ASP A 222 38.49 19.66 8.31
C ASP A 222 37.30 19.03 9.08
N LEU A 223 36.61 19.87 9.87
CA LEU A 223 35.52 19.47 10.75
C LEU A 223 34.17 19.87 10.16
N VAL A 224 33.15 19.07 10.47
CA VAL A 224 31.75 19.43 10.21
C VAL A 224 31.33 20.48 11.23
N HIS A 225 31.01 21.67 10.75
CA HIS A 225 30.54 22.78 11.59
C HIS A 225 29.05 22.78 11.79
N ASP A 226 28.33 22.33 10.77
CA ASP A 226 26.88 22.30 10.79
C ASP A 226 26.34 21.13 9.98
N GLN A 227 25.17 20.64 10.38
CA GLN A 227 24.48 19.56 9.70
C GLN A 227 22.99 19.87 9.60
N ASN A 228 22.40 19.54 8.46
CA ASN A 228 20.97 19.68 8.24
C ASN A 228 20.45 18.47 7.44
N PRO A 229 19.52 17.67 7.97
CA PRO A 229 18.80 17.83 9.25
C PRO A 229 19.66 17.69 10.52
N ALA A 230 19.18 18.28 11.62
CA ALA A 230 19.89 18.30 12.91
C ALA A 230 20.04 16.90 13.53
N ASN A 231 21.00 16.74 14.43
CA ASN A 231 21.18 15.49 15.20
C ASN A 231 19.86 15.09 15.89
N GLY A 232 19.51 13.81 15.83
CA GLY A 232 18.28 13.29 16.42
C GLY A 232 17.03 13.52 15.55
N ALA A 233 17.15 14.23 14.43
CA ALA A 233 16.07 14.35 13.46
C ALA A 233 15.70 12.98 12.90
N ARG A 234 14.41 12.76 12.69
CA ARG A 234 13.88 11.53 12.08
C ARG A 234 13.56 11.80 10.62
N VAL A 235 14.35 11.21 9.73
CA VAL A 235 14.26 11.37 8.27
C VAL A 235 13.93 10.04 7.62
N ASP A 236 13.49 10.06 6.38
CA ASP A 236 13.24 8.82 5.64
C ASP A 236 14.59 8.17 5.25
N PRO A 237 14.67 6.84 5.13
CA PRO A 237 15.89 6.16 4.64
C PRO A 237 16.35 6.75 3.30
N HIS A 238 17.67 6.76 3.07
CA HIS A 238 18.31 7.36 1.89
C HIS A 238 18.13 8.88 1.76
N SER A 239 17.61 9.56 2.79
CA SER A 239 17.53 11.02 2.79
C SER A 239 18.92 11.64 2.81
N THR A 240 19.05 12.77 2.13
CA THR A 240 20.29 13.53 2.07
C THR A 240 20.48 14.43 3.30
N VAL A 241 21.59 14.25 4.01
CA VAL A 241 22.06 15.15 5.06
C VAL A 241 23.10 16.10 4.48
N THR A 242 22.82 17.40 4.59
CA THR A 242 23.73 18.47 4.19
C THR A 242 24.74 18.71 5.31
N LEU A 243 26.03 18.57 5.01
CA LEU A 243 27.16 18.86 5.90
C LEU A 243 27.82 20.16 5.46
N THR A 244 27.95 21.09 6.40
CA THR A 244 28.70 22.32 6.21
C THR A 244 30.11 22.11 6.75
N VAL A 245 31.08 22.13 5.85
CA VAL A 245 32.51 21.94 6.15
C VAL A 245 33.29 23.16 5.68
N CYS A 246 34.49 23.36 6.20
CA CYS A 246 35.35 24.42 5.67
C CYS A 246 35.90 24.03 4.31
N ALA A 247 36.15 25.03 3.47
CA ALA A 247 36.93 24.83 2.27
C ALA A 247 38.31 24.32 2.68
N PRO A 248 38.85 23.28 2.02
CA PRO A 248 40.23 22.91 2.23
C PRO A 248 41.08 24.14 1.96
N THR A 249 41.95 24.52 2.89
CA THR A 249 42.98 25.51 2.61
C THR A 249 43.73 25.02 1.40
N ALA A 250 43.72 25.81 0.32
CA ALA A 250 44.53 25.55 -0.85
C ALA A 250 45.99 25.58 -0.40
N SER A 251 46.52 24.42 0.02
CA SER A 251 47.93 24.24 0.28
C SER A 251 48.61 24.40 -1.07
N GLY A 252 49.27 25.54 -1.24
CA GLY A 252 49.96 25.90 -2.47
C GLY A 252 50.89 24.79 -2.95
N ARG A 253 50.88 24.60 -4.28
CA ARG A 253 52.07 24.37 -5.07
C ARG A 253 52.04 25.35 -6.23
#